data_AF-A0A8B8X5M0-F1
#
_entry.id   AF-A0A8B8X5M0-F1
#
_cell.length_a   1.000
_cell.length_b   1.000
_cell.length_c   1.000
_cell.angle_alpha   90.00
_cell.angle_beta   90.00
_cell.angle_gamma   90.00
#
_symmetry.space_group_name_H-M   'P 1'
#
loop_
_entity.id
_entity.type
_entity.pdbx_description
1 polymer ?
#
loop_
_entity_poly.entity_id
_entity_poly.type
_entity_poly.pdbx_seq_one_letter_code
_entity_poly.pdbx_strand_id
1 'polypeptide(L)' 'MKISGVLLLLSLALFCFYSGVFSQGVQIDCGEFQDPKVHCTRESNPHCGSDGRTYGNKCTFCKAVVKSGGKLYLKHHGKC' A
#
# COMPACT_ATOMS: atom_id res chain seq x y z
N MET A 1 35.77 28.41 2.46
CA MET A 1 35.27 27.65 1.29
C MET A 1 35.14 26.13 1.51
N LYS A 2 35.80 25.50 2.50
CA LYS A 2 35.73 24.04 2.75
C LYS A 2 34.45 23.55 3.47
N ILE A 3 33.90 24.37 4.37
CA ILE A 3 32.73 24.01 5.21
C ILE A 3 31.42 23.99 4.38
N SER A 4 31.33 24.85 3.36
CA SER A 4 30.14 24.95 2.50
C SER A 4 29.93 23.70 1.63
N GLY A 5 31.02 23.06 1.18
CA GLY A 5 30.95 21.80 0.43
C GLY A 5 30.48 20.61 1.28
N VAL A 6 30.89 20.56 2.56
CA VAL A 6 30.45 19.51 3.49
C VAL A 6 28.96 19.63 3.81
N LEU A 7 28.46 20.85 3.97
CA LEU A 7 27.04 21.11 4.23
C LEU A 7 26.14 20.70 3.04
N LEU A 8 26.60 20.97 1.81
CA LEU A 8 25.94 20.58 0.57
C LEU A 8 25.91 19.05 0.36
N LEU A 9 26.96 18.34 0.75
CA LEU A 9 27.02 16.88 0.66
C LEU A 9 26.09 16.21 1.69
N LEU A 10 26.02 16.76 2.91
CA LEU A 10 25.12 16.28 3.97
C LEU A 10 23.64 16.47 3.61
N SER A 11 23.27 17.60 3.01
CA SER A 11 21.90 17.82 2.56
C SER A 11 21.49 16.88 1.43
N LEU A 12 22.36 16.68 0.42
CA LEU A 12 22.09 15.77 -0.69
C LEU A 12 21.92 14.31 -0.22
N ALA A 13 22.74 13.87 0.74
CA ALA A 13 22.60 12.55 1.35
C ALA A 13 21.24 12.39 2.06
N LEU A 14 20.84 13.37 2.88
CA LEU A 14 19.53 13.38 3.54
C LEU A 14 18.37 13.34 2.53
N PHE A 15 18.44 14.09 1.43
CA PHE A 15 17.43 14.04 0.37
C PHE A 15 17.33 12.64 -0.24
N CYS A 16 18.46 11.97 -0.53
CA CYS A 16 18.47 10.61 -1.06
C CYS A 16 17.84 9.60 -0.09
N PHE A 17 18.10 9.72 1.22
CA PHE A 17 17.47 8.88 2.24
C PHE A 17 15.96 9.14 2.34
N TYR A 18 15.50 10.38 2.23
CA TYR A 18 14.06 10.72 2.24
C TYR A 18 13.32 10.18 1.02
N SER A 19 13.91 10.25 -0.18
CA SER A 19 13.29 9.66 -1.38
C SER A 19 13.17 8.14 -1.32
N GLY A 20 14.00 7.46 -0.52
CA GLY A 20 13.88 6.02 -0.25
C GLY A 20 12.74 5.65 0.69
N VAL A 21 12.29 6.58 1.55
CA VAL A 21 11.20 6.34 2.50
C VAL A 21 9.82 6.47 1.84
N PHE A 22 9.71 7.20 0.71
CA PHE A 22 8.43 7.49 0.07
C PHE A 22 7.94 6.42 -0.93
N SER A 23 8.67 5.30 -1.10
CA SER A 23 8.14 4.14 -1.85
C SER A 23 7.22 3.25 -1.01
N GLN A 24 6.38 3.86 -0.15
CA GLN A 24 5.16 3.18 0.28
C GLN A 24 4.14 3.33 -0.84
N GLY A 25 4.32 2.54 -1.90
CA GLY A 25 3.18 2.21 -2.76
C GLY A 25 2.06 1.77 -1.83
N VAL A 26 0.89 2.42 -1.93
CA VAL A 26 -0.18 2.30 -0.93
C VAL A 26 -0.53 0.82 -0.74
N GLN A 27 -0.01 0.20 0.31
CA GLN A 27 -0.23 -1.21 0.61
C GLN A 27 -1.46 -1.31 1.50
N ILE A 28 -2.42 -2.14 1.10
CA ILE A 28 -3.60 -2.44 1.91
C ILE A 28 -3.21 -3.51 2.92
N ASP A 29 -3.18 -3.13 4.20
CA ASP A 29 -3.01 -4.08 5.28
C ASP A 29 -4.30 -4.90 5.47
N CYS A 30 -4.16 -6.21 5.30
CA CYS A 30 -5.22 -7.21 5.43
C CYS A 30 -5.13 -8.04 6.72
N GLY A 31 -4.22 -7.70 7.65
CA GLY A 31 -4.03 -8.45 8.90
C GLY A 31 -5.32 -8.61 9.71
N GLU A 32 -6.12 -7.54 9.80
CA GLU A 32 -7.41 -7.56 10.50
C GLU A 32 -8.43 -8.52 9.87
N PHE A 33 -8.37 -8.77 8.56
CA PHE A 33 -9.35 -9.61 7.85
C PHE A 33 -8.96 -11.08 7.74
N GLN A 34 -7.89 -11.51 8.42
CA GLN A 34 -7.50 -12.91 8.51
C GLN A 34 -8.41 -13.70 9.46
N ASP A 35 -9.00 -13.04 10.46
CA ASP A 35 -9.90 -13.68 11.41
C ASP A 35 -11.30 -13.88 10.77
N PRO A 36 -11.83 -15.13 10.72
CA PRO A 36 -13.13 -15.42 10.15
C PRO A 36 -14.31 -14.74 10.88
N LYS A 37 -14.12 -14.27 12.11
CA LYS A 37 -15.12 -13.56 12.91
C LYS A 37 -15.27 -12.09 12.49
N VAL A 38 -14.39 -11.57 11.62
CA VAL A 38 -14.47 -10.18 11.18
C VAL A 38 -15.59 -9.98 10.15
N HIS A 39 -16.54 -9.15 10.55
CA HIS A 39 -17.66 -8.71 9.71
C HIS A 39 -17.26 -7.50 8.87
N CYS A 40 -17.66 -7.51 7.59
CA CYS A 40 -17.41 -6.38 6.72
C CYS A 40 -18.43 -5.26 6.96
N THR A 41 -17.96 -4.04 7.08
CA THR A 41 -18.82 -2.85 6.96
C THR A 41 -19.31 -2.69 5.52
N ARG A 42 -20.37 -1.90 5.34
CA ARG A 42 -20.96 -1.57 4.02
C ARG A 42 -20.32 -0.33 3.37
N GLU A 43 -19.11 0.03 3.77
CA GLU A 43 -18.36 1.10 3.16
C GLU A 43 -18.16 0.84 1.66
N SER A 44 -18.15 1.89 0.83
CA SER A 44 -17.98 1.81 -0.62
C SER A 44 -16.71 2.51 -1.06
N ASN A 45 -15.59 1.81 -0.85
CA ASN A 45 -14.26 2.26 -1.26
C ASN A 45 -13.66 1.21 -2.20
N PRO A 46 -13.88 1.32 -3.52
CA PRO A 46 -13.48 0.26 -4.45
C PRO A 46 -11.96 0.12 -4.59
N HIS A 47 -11.50 -1.10 -4.84
CA HIS A 47 -10.11 -1.46 -5.04
C HIS A 47 -9.96 -2.36 -6.27
N CYS A 48 -8.99 -2.08 -7.14
CA CYS A 48 -8.69 -2.90 -8.30
C CYS A 48 -7.62 -3.93 -7.96
N GLY A 49 -7.96 -5.22 -8.06
CA GLY A 49 -7.03 -6.33 -7.85
C GLY A 49 -6.10 -6.58 -9.03
N SER A 50 -4.99 -7.27 -8.77
CA SER A 50 -4.08 -7.76 -9.81
C SER A 50 -4.72 -8.76 -10.77
N ASP A 51 -5.85 -9.36 -10.38
CA ASP A 51 -6.71 -10.21 -11.20
C ASP A 51 -7.69 -9.43 -12.11
N GLY A 52 -7.62 -8.10 -12.11
CA GLY A 52 -8.47 -7.23 -12.91
C GLY A 52 -9.90 -7.10 -12.38
N ARG A 53 -10.16 -7.54 -11.14
CA ARG A 53 -11.49 -7.43 -10.52
C ARG A 53 -11.57 -6.23 -9.59
N THR A 54 -12.72 -5.57 -9.62
CA THR A 54 -13.08 -4.51 -8.67
C THR A 54 -13.70 -5.09 -7.41
N TYR A 55 -13.10 -4.79 -6.27
CA TYR A 55 -13.59 -5.15 -4.94
C TYR A 55 -14.22 -3.93 -4.31
N GLY A 56 -15.51 -4.01 -3.94
CA GLY A 56 -16.28 -2.85 -3.51
C GLY A 56 -15.79 -2.16 -2.23
N ASN A 57 -15.03 -2.87 -1.40
CA ASN A 57 -14.39 -2.32 -0.20
C ASN A 57 -13.16 -3.11 0.26
N LYS A 58 -12.43 -2.52 1.21
CA LYS A 58 -11.22 -3.11 1.83
C LYS A 58 -11.48 -4.53 2.34
N CYS A 59 -12.60 -4.78 3.00
CA CYS A 59 -12.91 -6.09 3.57
C CYS A 59 -13.08 -7.16 2.49
N THR A 60 -13.84 -6.86 1.43
CA THR A 60 -14.05 -7.79 0.31
C THR A 60 -12.75 -8.09 -0.43
N PHE A 61 -11.89 -7.07 -0.61
CA PHE A 61 -10.56 -7.23 -1.18
C PHE A 61 -9.69 -8.14 -0.31
N CYS A 62 -9.57 -7.84 0.98
CA CYS A 62 -8.73 -8.61 1.88
C CYS A 62 -9.19 -10.06 2.08
N LYS A 63 -10.50 -10.31 2.11
CA LYS A 63 -11.02 -11.69 2.11
C LYS A 63 -10.61 -12.45 0.85
N ALA A 64 -10.57 -11.79 -0.30
CA ALA A 64 -10.06 -12.39 -1.53
C ALA A 64 -8.54 -12.60 -1.49
N VAL A 65 -7.77 -11.68 -0.90
CA VAL A 65 -6.32 -11.84 -0.68
C VAL A 65 -6.05 -13.09 0.17
N VAL A 66 -6.74 -13.24 1.30
CA VAL A 66 -6.63 -14.41 2.17
C VAL A 66 -7.02 -15.68 1.42
N LYS A 67 -8.15 -15.68 0.70
CA LYS A 67 -8.59 -16.83 -0.12
C LYS A 67 -7.59 -17.20 -1.22
N SER A 68 -6.86 -16.23 -1.77
CA SER A 68 -5.84 -16.44 -2.80
C SER A 68 -4.51 -16.96 -2.25
N GLY A 69 -4.33 -16.99 -0.92
CA GLY A 69 -3.05 -17.27 -0.28
C GLY A 69 -1.99 -16.19 -0.55
N GLY A 70 -2.41 -14.92 -0.64
CA GLY A 70 -1.50 -13.78 -0.89
C GLY A 70 -1.08 -13.59 -2.35
N LYS A 71 -1.66 -14.33 -3.30
CA LYS A 71 -1.38 -14.17 -4.75
C LYS A 71 -2.05 -12.91 -5.34
N LEU A 72 -3.16 -12.48 -4.74
CA LEU A 72 -3.85 -11.25 -5.09
C LEU A 72 -3.16 -10.07 -4.39
N TYR A 73 -2.81 -9.05 -5.16
CA TYR A 73 -2.28 -7.79 -4.64
C TYR A 73 -3.05 -6.61 -5.24
N LEU A 74 -2.95 -5.45 -4.60
CA LEU A 74 -3.61 -4.25 -5.07
C LEU A 74 -2.92 -3.76 -6.34
N LYS A 75 -3.69 -3.56 -7.41
CA LYS A 75 -3.20 -2.91 -8.63
C LYS A 75 -3.29 -1.39 -8.52
N HIS A 76 -4.46 -0.87 -8.14
CA HIS A 76 -4.67 0.54 -7.81
C HIS A 76 -5.97 0.73 -7.01
N HIS A 77 -6.13 1.88 -6.37
CA HIS A 77 -7.39 2.28 -5.76
C HIS A 77 -8.46 2.59 -6.82
N GLY A 78 -9.72 2.45 -6.46
CA GLY A 78 -10.85 2.65 -7.35
C GLY A 78 -11.28 1.37 -8.06
N LYS A 79 -12.18 1.55 -9.03
CA LYS A 79 -12.61 0.46 -9.91
C LYS A 79 -11.53 0.18 -10.95
N CYS A 80 -11.29 -1.09 -11.26
CA CYS A 80 -10.88 -1.47 -12.61
C CYS A 80 -12.01 -1.07 -13.58
#